data_AF-A0A3Q9GA89-F1
#
_entry.id   AF-A0A3Q9GA89-F1
#
_cell.length_a   1.000
_cell.length_b   1.000
_cell.length_c   1.000
_cell.angle_alpha   90.00
_cell.angle_beta   90.00
_cell.angle_gamma   90.00
#
_symmetry.space_group_name_H-M   'P 1'
#
loop_
_entity.id
_entity.type
_entity.pdbx_description
1 polymer ?
#
loop_
_entity_poly.entity_id
_entity_poly.type
_entity_poly.pdbx_seq_one_letter_code
_entity_poly.pdbx_strand_id
1 'polypeptide(L)'
;MKKLIILLMLVGISSTVMAKDIAEYRQERLITKILSQQVKKHRTIQSSVHSILSRYPEKVDIVMSVAFKRYPGQYRQIMLGALSAEPVLACNVIENAIKANVAPSSELVIIAIEAEPAYAQEIVNTAVQFNPSEIESIVRVAIKTEPYDTNNIINNTATNYPSEMLSILTAAITAIPEQATNIVKEILQLFPGQAETVVTTAVHQSSDSHNNDIVNAAIDSGFDKDSAIAAAIAGGANKEMLAKLDD
;
A
#
# COMPACT_ATOMS: atom_id res chain seq x y z
N MET A 1 46.20 -28.92 6.54
CA MET A 1 45.85 -27.60 7.12
C MET A 1 44.60 -26.97 6.51
N LYS A 2 44.42 -26.92 5.18
CA LYS A 2 43.19 -26.40 4.54
C LYS A 2 41.87 -27.01 5.05
N LYS A 3 41.80 -28.34 5.26
CA LYS A 3 40.59 -29.01 5.78
C LYS A 3 40.25 -28.71 7.24
N LEU A 4 41.25 -28.36 8.07
CA LEU A 4 41.04 -28.03 9.49
C LEU A 4 40.50 -26.59 9.65
N ILE A 5 40.95 -25.67 8.79
CA ILE A 5 40.48 -24.28 8.74
C ILE A 5 39.02 -24.20 8.28
N ILE A 6 38.62 -25.04 7.32
CA ILE A 6 37.21 -25.13 6.87
C ILE A 6 36.30 -25.68 7.97
N LEU A 7 36.76 -26.65 8.77
CA LEU A 7 35.98 -27.20 9.89
C LEU A 7 35.79 -26.19 11.03
N LEU A 8 36.82 -25.40 11.35
CA LEU A 8 36.75 -24.33 12.36
C LEU A 8 35.83 -23.16 11.94
N MET A 9 35.77 -22.85 10.64
CA MET A 9 34.83 -21.85 10.11
C MET A 9 33.37 -22.32 10.18
N LEU A 10 33.08 -23.61 9.94
CA LEU A 10 31.71 -24.14 10.05
C LEU A 10 31.17 -24.17 11.49
N VAL A 11 32.02 -24.46 12.48
CA VAL A 11 31.60 -24.46 13.90
C VAL A 11 31.28 -23.05 14.39
N GLY A 12 32.05 -22.04 13.98
CA GLY A 12 31.81 -20.64 14.35
C GLY A 12 30.48 -20.09 13.83
N ILE A 13 30.01 -20.53 12.66
CA ILE A 13 28.73 -20.11 12.08
C ILE A 13 27.54 -20.74 12.85
N SER A 14 27.68 -21.97 13.36
CA SER A 14 26.61 -22.62 14.12
C SER A 14 26.37 -22.01 15.51
N SER A 15 27.43 -21.51 16.16
CA SER A 15 27.33 -20.92 17.51
C SER A 15 26.72 -19.53 17.50
N THR A 16 26.94 -18.74 16.45
CA THR A 16 26.35 -17.40 16.30
C THR A 16 24.85 -17.46 16.03
N VAL A 17 24.39 -18.44 15.25
CA VAL A 17 22.96 -18.69 15.03
C VAL A 17 22.24 -19.06 16.33
N MET A 18 22.78 -20.04 17.09
CA MET A 18 22.20 -20.44 18.38
C MET A 18 22.16 -19.30 19.42
N ALA A 19 23.18 -18.44 19.45
CA ALA A 19 23.22 -17.30 20.36
C ALA A 19 22.17 -16.23 20.02
N LYS A 20 21.93 -16.00 18.72
CA LYS A 20 20.90 -15.07 18.23
C LYS A 20 19.50 -15.52 18.64
N ASP A 21 19.17 -16.80 18.42
CA ASP A 21 17.86 -17.37 18.75
C ASP A 21 17.56 -17.27 20.26
N ILE A 22 18.55 -17.52 21.12
CA ILE A 22 18.40 -17.38 22.58
C ILE A 22 18.14 -15.92 22.98
N ALA A 23 18.79 -14.96 22.30
CA ALA A 23 18.63 -13.53 22.59
C ALA A 23 17.24 -13.03 22.16
N GLU A 24 16.78 -13.40 20.97
CA GLU A 24 15.43 -13.08 20.48
C GLU A 24 14.35 -13.68 21.40
N TYR A 25 14.48 -14.95 21.78
CA TYR A 25 13.56 -15.60 22.72
C TYR A 25 13.47 -14.88 24.07
N ARG A 26 14.61 -14.40 24.61
CA ARG A 26 14.61 -13.61 25.86
C ARG A 26 13.92 -12.27 25.68
N GLN A 27 14.12 -11.58 24.56
CA GLN A 27 13.46 -10.31 24.25
C GLN A 27 11.94 -10.50 24.12
N GLU A 28 11.48 -11.49 23.35
CA GLU A 28 10.05 -11.82 23.23
C GLU A 28 9.42 -12.05 24.61
N ARG A 29 10.08 -12.84 25.49
CA ARG A 29 9.57 -13.13 26.84
C ARG A 29 9.50 -11.89 27.72
N LEU A 30 10.48 -10.97 27.61
CA LEU A 30 10.48 -9.71 28.36
C LEU A 30 9.36 -8.79 27.89
N ILE A 31 9.23 -8.57 26.59
CA ILE A 31 8.16 -7.76 26.00
C ILE A 31 6.79 -8.34 26.35
N THR A 32 6.64 -9.67 26.26
CA THR A 32 5.41 -10.38 26.66
C THR A 32 5.03 -10.08 28.11
N LYS A 33 6.02 -10.13 29.04
CA LYS A 33 5.79 -9.84 30.46
C LYS A 33 5.39 -8.37 30.67
N ILE A 34 6.10 -7.43 30.05
CA ILE A 34 5.83 -5.99 30.18
C ILE A 34 4.42 -5.67 29.65
N LEU A 35 4.11 -6.12 28.42
CA LEU A 35 2.81 -5.89 27.79
C LEU A 35 1.68 -6.48 28.64
N SER A 36 1.80 -7.75 29.03
CA SER A 36 0.79 -8.42 29.87
C SER A 36 0.59 -7.72 31.21
N GLN A 37 1.68 -7.20 31.81
CA GLN A 37 1.61 -6.49 33.08
C GLN A 37 0.93 -5.11 32.93
N GLN A 38 1.19 -4.38 31.86
CA GLN A 38 0.56 -3.09 31.60
C GLN A 38 -0.96 -3.25 31.38
N VAL A 39 -1.37 -4.26 30.60
CA VAL A 39 -2.78 -4.57 30.36
C VAL A 39 -3.49 -5.01 31.64
N LYS A 40 -2.84 -5.84 32.48
CA LYS A 40 -3.37 -6.21 33.81
C LYS A 40 -3.55 -5.02 34.75
N LYS A 41 -2.82 -3.93 34.54
CA LYS A 41 -2.97 -2.66 35.28
C LYS A 41 -3.98 -1.71 34.61
N HIS A 42 -4.92 -2.26 33.84
CA HIS A 42 -5.99 -1.52 33.15
C HIS A 42 -5.52 -0.49 32.10
N ARG A 43 -4.31 -0.64 31.55
CA ARG A 43 -3.93 0.12 30.35
C ARG A 43 -4.51 -0.54 29.10
N THR A 44 -4.91 0.28 28.13
CA THR A 44 -5.32 -0.20 26.80
C THR A 44 -4.14 -0.84 26.06
N ILE A 45 -4.43 -1.66 25.06
CA ILE A 45 -3.38 -2.24 24.20
C ILE A 45 -2.61 -1.12 23.49
N GLN A 46 -3.35 -0.12 22.97
CA GLN A 46 -2.77 1.03 22.29
C GLN A 46 -1.77 1.78 23.16
N SER A 47 -2.16 2.20 24.36
CA SER A 47 -1.26 2.93 25.27
C SER A 47 -0.09 2.08 25.73
N SER A 48 -0.27 0.75 25.81
CA SER A 48 0.79 -0.16 26.20
C SER A 48 1.85 -0.28 25.10
N VAL A 49 1.43 -0.58 23.87
CA VAL A 49 2.29 -0.65 22.68
C VAL A 49 3.01 0.68 22.47
N HIS A 50 2.28 1.80 22.54
CA HIS A 50 2.85 3.14 22.43
C HIS A 50 3.99 3.35 23.43
N SER A 51 3.73 3.08 24.72
CA SER A 51 4.73 3.33 25.78
C SER A 51 6.01 2.51 25.63
N ILE A 52 5.94 1.33 25.00
CA ILE A 52 7.10 0.49 24.72
C ILE A 52 7.86 1.05 23.52
N LEU A 53 7.16 1.35 22.42
CA LEU A 53 7.78 1.79 21.18
C LEU A 53 8.30 3.23 21.22
N SER A 54 7.71 4.12 22.01
CA SER A 54 8.28 5.46 22.25
C SER A 54 9.63 5.41 22.97
N ARG A 55 9.98 4.28 23.60
CA ARG A 55 11.28 4.09 24.27
C ARG A 55 12.24 3.21 23.47
N TYR A 56 11.70 2.27 22.71
CA TYR A 56 12.45 1.26 21.96
C TYR A 56 11.86 1.11 20.56
N PRO A 57 11.91 2.17 19.72
CA PRO A 57 11.34 2.15 18.37
C PRO A 57 11.97 1.05 17.51
N GLU A 58 13.25 0.73 17.73
CA GLU A 58 13.98 -0.34 17.03
C GLU A 58 13.47 -1.75 17.34
N LYS A 59 12.52 -1.88 18.27
CA LYS A 59 11.88 -3.15 18.66
C LYS A 59 10.49 -3.34 18.06
N VAL A 60 10.09 -2.51 17.10
CA VAL A 60 8.77 -2.57 16.44
C VAL A 60 8.36 -3.99 16.03
N ASP A 61 9.23 -4.73 15.34
CA ASP A 61 8.92 -6.08 14.86
C ASP A 61 8.57 -7.04 16.01
N ILE A 62 9.41 -7.08 17.05
CA ILE A 62 9.22 -7.99 18.19
C ILE A 62 8.00 -7.57 19.01
N VAL A 63 7.82 -6.26 19.24
CA VAL A 63 6.68 -5.74 20.02
C VAL A 63 5.36 -6.02 19.33
N MET A 64 5.28 -5.74 18.04
CA MET A 64 4.07 -6.00 17.25
C MET A 64 3.82 -7.49 17.10
N SER A 65 4.84 -8.30 16.83
CA SER A 65 4.71 -9.77 16.78
C SER A 65 4.12 -10.33 18.08
N VAL A 66 4.65 -9.92 19.24
CA VAL A 66 4.13 -10.34 20.55
C VAL A 66 2.70 -9.84 20.75
N ALA A 67 2.41 -8.59 20.40
CA ALA A 67 1.09 -8.00 20.57
C ALA A 67 0.03 -8.70 19.71
N PHE A 68 0.29 -8.91 18.42
CA PHE A 68 -0.63 -9.60 17.50
C PHE A 68 -0.82 -11.07 17.89
N LYS A 69 0.25 -11.79 18.25
CA LYS A 69 0.13 -13.18 18.76
C LYS A 69 -0.78 -13.26 19.98
N ARG A 70 -0.73 -12.26 20.87
CA ARG A 70 -1.44 -12.30 22.16
C ARG A 70 -2.85 -11.73 22.12
N TYR A 71 -3.06 -10.72 21.28
CA TYR A 71 -4.31 -9.94 21.17
C TYR A 71 -4.66 -9.72 19.69
N PRO A 72 -4.84 -10.78 18.88
CA PRO A 72 -5.02 -10.64 17.43
C PRO A 72 -6.25 -9.79 17.09
N GLY A 73 -7.36 -9.93 17.82
CA GLY A 73 -8.57 -9.12 17.63
C GLY A 73 -8.46 -7.66 18.08
N GLN A 74 -7.29 -7.22 18.57
CA GLN A 74 -7.02 -5.83 18.95
C GLN A 74 -6.02 -5.15 17.99
N TYR A 75 -5.88 -5.67 16.76
CA TYR A 75 -4.91 -5.19 15.78
C TYR A 75 -4.97 -3.69 15.53
N ARG A 76 -6.18 -3.10 15.44
CA ARG A 76 -6.34 -1.65 15.30
C ARG A 76 -5.66 -0.88 16.43
N GLN A 77 -5.86 -1.29 17.69
CA GLN A 77 -5.20 -0.67 18.84
C GLN A 77 -3.69 -0.84 18.79
N ILE A 78 -3.21 -2.01 18.35
CA ILE A 78 -1.77 -2.29 18.23
C ILE A 78 -1.14 -1.37 17.20
N MET A 79 -1.72 -1.28 16.00
CA MET A 79 -1.23 -0.41 14.93
C MET A 79 -1.24 1.05 15.34
N LEU A 80 -2.37 1.56 15.86
CA LEU A 80 -2.45 2.95 16.34
C LEU A 80 -1.46 3.24 17.47
N GLY A 81 -1.19 2.26 18.33
CA GLY A 81 -0.21 2.39 19.40
C GLY A 81 1.20 2.52 18.84
N ALA A 82 1.53 1.76 17.80
CA ALA A 82 2.83 1.81 17.15
C ALA A 82 3.04 3.09 16.32
N LEU A 83 2.06 3.46 15.49
CA LEU A 83 2.11 4.66 14.64
C LEU A 83 2.24 5.92 15.47
N SER A 84 1.37 6.07 16.50
CA SER A 84 1.44 7.24 17.39
C SER A 84 2.72 7.32 18.24
N ALA A 85 3.47 6.23 18.38
CA ALA A 85 4.73 6.24 19.10
C ALA A 85 5.89 6.74 18.25
N GLU A 86 5.90 6.36 16.97
CA GLU A 86 6.95 6.71 16.02
C GLU A 86 6.41 6.63 14.58
N PRO A 87 5.89 7.75 14.03
CA PRO A 87 5.31 7.82 12.69
C PRO A 87 6.18 7.26 11.57
N VAL A 88 7.51 7.45 11.65
CA VAL A 88 8.45 7.00 10.60
C VAL A 88 8.48 5.47 10.44
N LEU A 89 7.91 4.73 11.40
CA LEU A 89 7.80 3.28 11.34
C LEU A 89 6.54 2.79 10.62
N ALA A 90 5.78 3.67 9.95
CA ALA A 90 4.54 3.30 9.25
C ALA A 90 4.69 2.07 8.33
N CYS A 91 5.80 1.98 7.58
CA CYS A 91 6.11 0.82 6.73
C CYS A 91 6.31 -0.47 7.55
N ASN A 92 7.04 -0.40 8.66
CA ASN A 92 7.22 -1.57 9.53
C ASN A 92 5.90 -1.98 10.19
N VAL A 93 5.06 -1.02 10.57
CA VAL A 93 3.75 -1.29 11.16
C VAL A 93 2.86 -2.05 10.18
N ILE A 94 2.73 -1.55 8.96
CA ILE A 94 1.87 -2.19 7.94
C ILE A 94 2.43 -3.57 7.55
N GLU A 95 3.76 -3.69 7.39
CA GLU A 95 4.43 -4.97 7.14
C GLU A 95 4.13 -6.00 8.23
N ASN A 96 4.30 -5.64 9.50
CA ASN A 96 4.05 -6.55 10.62
C ASN A 96 2.58 -6.96 10.71
N ALA A 97 1.64 -6.03 10.44
CA ALA A 97 0.22 -6.31 10.46
C ALA A 97 -0.18 -7.29 9.33
N ILE A 98 0.32 -7.07 8.11
CA ILE A 98 0.07 -7.95 6.96
C ILE A 98 0.66 -9.34 7.21
N LYS A 99 1.92 -9.42 7.65
CA LYS A 99 2.58 -10.70 7.98
C LYS A 99 1.86 -11.48 9.07
N ALA A 100 1.26 -10.78 10.03
CA ALA A 100 0.48 -11.39 11.10
C ALA A 100 -0.91 -11.86 10.64
N ASN A 101 -1.34 -11.50 9.42
CA ASN A 101 -2.62 -11.86 8.82
C ASN A 101 -3.81 -11.56 9.75
N VAL A 102 -3.83 -10.36 10.34
CA VAL A 102 -4.82 -9.96 11.34
C VAL A 102 -6.08 -9.34 10.73
N ALA A 103 -5.99 -8.81 9.50
CA ALA A 103 -7.09 -8.28 8.70
C ALA A 103 -6.67 -8.18 7.22
N PRO A 104 -7.60 -7.96 6.27
CA PRO A 104 -7.28 -7.68 4.86
C PRO A 104 -6.37 -6.45 4.71
N SER A 105 -5.50 -6.43 3.68
CA SER A 105 -4.49 -5.37 3.51
C SER A 105 -5.13 -3.99 3.37
N SER A 106 -6.24 -3.91 2.63
CA SER A 106 -6.99 -2.66 2.45
C SER A 106 -7.47 -2.07 3.77
N GLU A 107 -7.92 -2.89 4.72
CA GLU A 107 -8.32 -2.40 6.04
C GLU A 107 -7.12 -1.89 6.85
N LEU A 108 -5.99 -2.60 6.79
CA LEU A 108 -4.77 -2.21 7.48
C LEU A 108 -4.20 -0.89 6.90
N VAL A 109 -4.29 -0.70 5.58
CA VAL A 109 -3.89 0.53 4.89
C VAL A 109 -4.75 1.71 5.33
N ILE A 110 -6.08 1.53 5.44
CA ILE A 110 -6.96 2.60 5.97
C ILE A 110 -6.50 3.04 7.36
N ILE A 111 -6.28 2.08 8.28
CA ILE A 111 -5.85 2.39 9.64
C ILE A 111 -4.51 3.14 9.65
N ALA A 112 -3.57 2.72 8.81
CA ALA A 112 -2.25 3.32 8.74
C ALA A 112 -2.28 4.74 8.15
N ILE A 113 -3.00 4.96 7.04
CA ILE A 113 -3.10 6.28 6.39
C ILE A 113 -3.91 7.25 7.25
N GLU A 114 -5.01 6.82 7.89
CA GLU A 114 -5.76 7.67 8.82
C GLU A 114 -4.89 8.20 9.96
N ALA A 115 -3.96 7.37 10.45
CA ALA A 115 -3.06 7.73 11.53
C ALA A 115 -1.88 8.57 11.04
N GLU A 116 -1.29 8.23 9.89
CA GLU A 116 -0.09 8.86 9.35
C GLU A 116 -0.23 9.19 7.85
N PRO A 117 -1.05 10.21 7.49
CA PRO A 117 -1.31 10.57 6.09
C PRO A 117 -0.07 10.93 5.29
N ALA A 118 0.94 11.52 5.94
CA ALA A 118 2.18 11.96 5.30
C ALA A 118 3.01 10.80 4.71
N TYR A 119 2.71 9.55 5.07
CA TYR A 119 3.36 8.34 4.58
C TYR A 119 2.46 7.51 3.66
N ALA A 120 1.39 8.08 3.10
CA ALA A 120 0.39 7.34 2.32
C ALA A 120 1.02 6.54 1.17
N GLN A 121 1.97 7.13 0.43
CA GLN A 121 2.66 6.48 -0.68
C GLN A 121 3.48 5.26 -0.21
N GLU A 122 4.28 5.43 0.85
CA GLU A 122 5.11 4.36 1.38
C GLU A 122 4.28 3.24 2.00
N ILE A 123 3.17 3.57 2.68
CA ILE A 123 2.21 2.61 3.21
C ILE A 123 1.60 1.79 2.07
N VAL A 124 1.12 2.45 1.01
CA VAL A 124 0.53 1.77 -0.17
C VAL A 124 1.55 0.84 -0.81
N ASN A 125 2.75 1.33 -1.11
CA ASN A 125 3.77 0.51 -1.77
C ASN A 125 4.19 -0.69 -0.93
N THR A 126 4.33 -0.50 0.39
CA THR A 126 4.65 -1.61 1.30
C THR A 126 3.52 -2.63 1.30
N ALA A 127 2.26 -2.19 1.36
CA ALA A 127 1.13 -3.11 1.33
C ALA A 127 1.04 -3.90 0.01
N VAL A 128 1.24 -3.24 -1.13
CA VAL A 128 1.26 -3.88 -2.45
C VAL A 128 2.43 -4.86 -2.57
N GLN A 129 3.60 -4.53 -2.02
CA GLN A 129 4.77 -5.41 -2.03
C GLN A 129 4.46 -6.75 -1.36
N PHE A 130 3.75 -6.73 -0.23
CA PHE A 130 3.42 -7.95 0.51
C PHE A 130 2.20 -8.68 -0.05
N ASN A 131 1.22 -7.95 -0.60
CA ASN A 131 -0.01 -8.52 -1.15
C ASN A 131 -0.35 -7.91 -2.53
N PRO A 132 0.43 -8.24 -3.59
CA PRO A 132 0.26 -7.61 -4.91
C PRO A 132 -1.08 -7.93 -5.56
N SER A 133 -1.68 -9.09 -5.25
CA SER A 133 -3.01 -9.47 -5.74
C SER A 133 -4.14 -8.57 -5.22
N GLU A 134 -3.90 -7.76 -4.19
CA GLU A 134 -4.87 -6.82 -3.62
C GLU A 134 -4.66 -5.37 -4.10
N ILE A 135 -3.75 -5.12 -5.05
CA ILE A 135 -3.33 -3.77 -5.46
C ILE A 135 -4.50 -2.83 -5.76
N GLU A 136 -5.51 -3.29 -6.51
CA GLU A 136 -6.67 -2.47 -6.84
C GLU A 136 -7.42 -2.02 -5.57
N SER A 137 -7.62 -2.95 -4.63
CA SER A 137 -8.32 -2.67 -3.39
C SER A 137 -7.51 -1.75 -2.47
N ILE A 138 -6.19 -1.95 -2.39
CA ILE A 138 -5.26 -1.15 -1.59
C ILE A 138 -5.22 0.30 -2.11
N VAL A 139 -5.00 0.48 -3.42
CA VAL A 139 -4.94 1.80 -4.04
C VAL A 139 -6.28 2.52 -3.91
N ARG A 140 -7.39 1.82 -4.16
CA ARG A 140 -8.73 2.40 -4.05
C ARG A 140 -9.02 2.92 -2.65
N VAL A 141 -8.73 2.14 -1.60
CA VAL A 141 -8.98 2.61 -0.23
C VAL A 141 -8.02 3.72 0.16
N ALA A 142 -6.76 3.68 -0.26
CA ALA A 142 -5.79 4.73 0.02
C ALA A 142 -6.23 6.08 -0.55
N ILE A 143 -6.67 6.11 -1.81
CA ILE A 143 -7.20 7.31 -2.46
C ILE A 143 -8.46 7.83 -1.75
N LYS A 144 -9.34 6.93 -1.28
CA LYS A 144 -10.53 7.34 -0.51
C LYS A 144 -10.19 7.89 0.87
N THR A 145 -9.15 7.35 1.51
CA THR A 145 -8.71 7.75 2.84
C THR A 145 -7.93 9.06 2.79
N GLU A 146 -7.05 9.25 1.82
CA GLU A 146 -6.24 10.47 1.63
C GLU A 146 -6.44 11.07 0.22
N PRO A 147 -7.61 11.67 -0.05
CA PRO A 147 -7.96 12.16 -1.38
C PRO A 147 -7.07 13.33 -1.85
N TYR A 148 -6.42 14.05 -0.94
CA TYR A 148 -5.52 15.16 -1.29
C TYR A 148 -4.18 14.67 -1.85
N ASP A 149 -3.78 13.42 -1.59
CA ASP A 149 -2.53 12.82 -2.09
C ASP A 149 -2.75 11.88 -3.30
N THR A 150 -3.95 11.91 -3.90
CA THR A 150 -4.38 11.01 -4.99
C THR A 150 -3.34 10.89 -6.10
N ASN A 151 -2.86 12.00 -6.66
CA ASN A 151 -1.93 11.98 -7.79
C ASN A 151 -0.60 11.34 -7.39
N ASN A 152 -0.09 11.62 -6.18
CA ASN A 152 1.16 11.02 -5.74
C ASN A 152 0.98 9.53 -5.45
N ILE A 153 -0.13 9.11 -4.84
CA ILE A 153 -0.45 7.68 -4.64
C ILE A 153 -0.48 6.96 -5.99
N ILE A 154 -1.20 7.50 -6.99
CA ILE A 154 -1.31 6.90 -8.32
C ILE A 154 0.05 6.85 -9.00
N ASN A 155 0.74 7.99 -9.11
CA ASN A 155 1.98 8.09 -9.87
C ASN A 155 3.09 7.25 -9.25
N ASN A 156 3.21 7.29 -7.93
CA ASN A 156 4.21 6.51 -7.21
C ASN A 156 3.93 5.01 -7.34
N THR A 157 2.68 4.58 -7.14
CA THR A 157 2.34 3.15 -7.26
C THR A 157 2.51 2.67 -8.70
N ALA A 158 2.05 3.43 -9.71
CA ALA A 158 2.17 3.03 -11.11
C ALA A 158 3.62 2.99 -11.58
N THR A 159 4.48 3.87 -11.06
CA THR A 159 5.92 3.85 -11.34
C THR A 159 6.60 2.61 -10.73
N ASN A 160 6.22 2.20 -9.52
CA ASN A 160 6.78 1.02 -8.87
C ASN A 160 6.23 -0.30 -9.41
N TYR A 161 4.98 -0.30 -9.91
CA TYR A 161 4.28 -1.48 -10.41
C TYR A 161 3.71 -1.23 -11.82
N PRO A 162 4.57 -0.99 -12.84
CA PRO A 162 4.12 -0.59 -14.17
C PRO A 162 3.27 -1.65 -14.89
N SER A 163 3.44 -2.94 -14.57
CA SER A 163 2.60 -4.01 -15.10
C SER A 163 1.16 -3.98 -14.57
N GLU A 164 0.93 -3.31 -13.44
CA GLU A 164 -0.38 -3.17 -12.78
C GLU A 164 -1.05 -1.83 -13.08
N MET A 165 -0.54 -1.06 -14.05
CA MET A 165 -1.04 0.27 -14.40
C MET A 165 -2.56 0.30 -14.61
N LEU A 166 -3.13 -0.70 -15.27
CA LEU A 166 -4.58 -0.76 -15.51
C LEU A 166 -5.36 -1.05 -14.21
N SER A 167 -4.84 -1.91 -13.34
CA SER A 167 -5.41 -2.17 -12.00
C SER A 167 -5.44 -0.87 -11.17
N ILE A 168 -4.38 -0.07 -11.25
CA ILE A 168 -4.25 1.22 -10.57
C ILE A 168 -5.20 2.27 -11.16
N LEU A 169 -5.30 2.36 -12.48
CA LEU A 169 -6.24 3.22 -13.19
C LEU A 169 -7.69 2.90 -12.79
N THR A 170 -8.06 1.62 -12.83
CA THR A 170 -9.39 1.13 -12.43
C THR A 170 -9.67 1.48 -10.96
N ALA A 171 -8.72 1.23 -10.06
CA ALA A 171 -8.85 1.56 -8.65
C ALA A 171 -9.10 3.06 -8.43
N ALA A 172 -8.35 3.92 -9.11
CA ALA A 172 -8.41 5.36 -8.98
C ALA A 172 -9.74 5.94 -9.51
N ILE A 173 -10.16 5.54 -10.72
CA ILE A 173 -11.44 5.98 -11.30
C ILE A 173 -12.61 5.51 -10.43
N THR A 174 -12.55 4.27 -9.92
CA THR A 174 -13.56 3.74 -9.00
C THR A 174 -13.57 4.48 -7.66
N ALA A 175 -12.42 4.96 -7.21
CA ALA A 175 -12.29 5.69 -5.96
C ALA A 175 -12.91 7.10 -6.06
N ILE A 176 -12.56 7.84 -7.12
CA ILE A 176 -12.96 9.23 -7.33
C ILE A 176 -13.35 9.45 -8.82
N PRO A 177 -14.57 9.04 -9.22
CA PRO A 177 -15.00 9.11 -10.62
C PRO A 177 -14.93 10.51 -11.23
N GLU A 178 -15.22 11.54 -10.44
CA GLU A 178 -15.15 12.95 -10.85
C GLU A 178 -13.74 13.40 -11.32
N GLN A 179 -12.70 12.64 -10.94
CA GLN A 179 -11.31 12.91 -11.34
C GLN A 179 -10.83 12.01 -12.50
N ALA A 180 -11.72 11.23 -13.14
CA ALA A 180 -11.35 10.29 -14.19
C ALA A 180 -10.46 10.91 -15.28
N THR A 181 -10.83 12.10 -15.78
CA THR A 181 -10.05 12.83 -16.79
C THR A 181 -8.62 13.15 -16.32
N ASN A 182 -8.47 13.64 -15.09
CA ASN A 182 -7.15 13.98 -14.54
C ASN A 182 -6.30 12.72 -14.33
N ILE A 183 -6.91 11.66 -13.81
CA ILE A 183 -6.26 10.35 -13.63
C ILE A 183 -5.74 9.81 -14.97
N VAL A 184 -6.55 9.89 -16.03
CA VAL A 184 -6.14 9.50 -17.38
C VAL A 184 -4.93 10.32 -17.84
N LYS A 185 -4.94 11.64 -17.67
CA LYS A 185 -3.80 12.51 -18.05
C LYS A 185 -2.51 12.09 -17.33
N GLU A 186 -2.56 11.87 -16.02
CA GLU A 186 -1.41 11.45 -15.22
C GLU A 186 -0.86 10.09 -15.70
N ILE A 187 -1.74 9.11 -15.93
CA ILE A 187 -1.33 7.79 -16.42
C ILE A 187 -0.74 7.86 -17.84
N LEU A 188 -1.33 8.66 -18.74
CA LEU A 188 -0.79 8.84 -20.09
C LEU A 188 0.56 9.55 -20.10
N GLN A 189 0.79 10.46 -19.15
CA GLN A 189 2.09 11.10 -18.98
C GLN A 189 3.17 10.08 -18.58
N LEU A 190 2.84 9.11 -17.73
CA LEU A 190 3.75 8.04 -17.32
C LEU A 190 3.91 6.95 -18.40
N PHE A 191 2.84 6.65 -19.14
CA PHE A 191 2.77 5.56 -20.10
C PHE A 191 2.21 5.99 -21.46
N PRO A 192 2.89 6.90 -22.19
CA PRO A 192 2.35 7.47 -23.43
C PRO A 192 2.12 6.39 -24.52
N GLY A 193 2.89 5.30 -24.48
CA GLY A 193 2.73 4.17 -25.41
C GLY A 193 1.54 3.25 -25.12
N GLN A 194 0.76 3.49 -24.05
CA GLN A 194 -0.39 2.66 -23.64
C GLN A 194 -1.73 3.37 -23.85
N ALA A 195 -1.75 4.44 -24.64
CA ALA A 195 -2.90 5.35 -24.74
C ALA A 195 -4.21 4.65 -25.14
N GLU A 196 -4.16 3.74 -26.10
CA GLU A 196 -5.33 2.94 -26.51
C GLU A 196 -5.95 2.20 -25.31
N THR A 197 -5.15 1.41 -24.59
CA THR A 197 -5.64 0.59 -23.48
C THR A 197 -6.09 1.44 -22.28
N VAL A 198 -5.41 2.56 -22.01
CA VAL A 198 -5.81 3.52 -20.97
C VAL A 198 -7.17 4.12 -21.29
N VAL A 199 -7.39 4.59 -22.51
CA VAL A 199 -8.68 5.18 -22.92
C VAL A 199 -9.80 4.15 -22.85
N THR A 200 -9.58 2.96 -23.43
CA THR A 200 -10.59 1.88 -23.40
C THR A 200 -10.99 1.51 -21.98
N THR A 201 -10.01 1.36 -21.08
CA THR A 201 -10.26 0.99 -19.68
C THR A 201 -10.94 2.13 -18.92
N ALA A 202 -10.49 3.38 -19.11
CA ALA A 202 -11.05 4.53 -18.42
C ALA A 202 -12.51 4.77 -18.81
N VAL A 203 -12.83 4.70 -20.11
CA VAL A 203 -14.21 4.79 -20.60
C VAL A 203 -15.07 3.69 -20.00
N HIS A 204 -14.59 2.44 -20.04
CA HIS A 204 -15.32 1.30 -19.48
C HIS A 204 -15.65 1.47 -18.00
N GLN A 205 -14.74 2.08 -17.24
CA GLN A 205 -14.87 2.25 -15.79
C GLN A 205 -15.59 3.55 -15.38
N SER A 206 -15.77 4.48 -16.30
CA SER A 206 -16.37 5.80 -16.06
C SER A 206 -17.84 5.86 -16.51
N SER A 207 -18.54 6.94 -16.14
CA SER A 207 -19.85 7.25 -16.71
C SER A 207 -19.73 7.97 -18.05
N ASP A 208 -20.76 7.84 -18.89
CA ASP A 208 -20.78 8.45 -20.23
C ASP A 208 -20.48 9.96 -20.24
N SER A 209 -20.81 10.67 -19.15
CA SER A 209 -20.50 12.08 -18.96
C SER A 209 -19.02 12.44 -19.08
N HIS A 210 -18.11 11.50 -18.83
CA HIS A 210 -16.66 11.74 -18.88
C HIS A 210 -16.02 11.29 -20.20
N ASN A 211 -16.74 10.60 -21.09
CA ASN A 211 -16.16 10.01 -22.31
C ASN A 211 -15.47 11.05 -23.20
N ASN A 212 -16.10 12.20 -23.43
CA ASN A 212 -15.51 13.27 -24.25
C ASN A 212 -14.22 13.82 -23.63
N ASP A 213 -14.22 14.03 -22.31
CA ASP A 213 -13.07 14.58 -21.60
C ASP A 213 -11.91 13.59 -21.55
N ILE A 214 -12.19 12.29 -21.42
CA ILE A 214 -11.20 11.21 -21.50
C ILE A 214 -10.56 11.15 -22.89
N VAL A 215 -11.37 11.24 -23.95
CA VAL A 215 -10.86 11.28 -25.34
C VAL A 215 -9.98 12.52 -25.55
N ASN A 216 -10.46 13.69 -25.13
CA ASN A 216 -9.69 14.94 -25.23
C ASN A 216 -8.38 14.87 -24.44
N ALA A 217 -8.39 14.27 -23.24
CA ALA A 217 -7.18 14.06 -22.47
C ALA A 217 -6.13 13.21 -23.21
N ALA A 218 -6.57 12.21 -23.95
CA ALA A 218 -5.68 11.40 -24.77
C ALA A 218 -5.11 12.16 -25.96
N ILE A 219 -5.95 12.94 -26.66
CA ILE A 219 -5.53 13.80 -27.78
C ILE A 219 -4.53 14.86 -27.30
N ASP A 220 -4.82 15.52 -26.18
CA ASP A 220 -3.94 16.51 -25.54
C ASP A 220 -2.58 15.89 -25.16
N SER A 221 -2.55 14.59 -24.86
CA SER A 221 -1.34 13.83 -24.56
C SER A 221 -0.59 13.34 -25.81
N GLY A 222 -1.07 13.70 -27.01
CA GLY A 222 -0.47 13.36 -28.29
C GLY A 222 -0.95 12.06 -28.91
N PHE A 223 -2.02 11.45 -28.39
CA PHE A 223 -2.66 10.29 -29.03
C PHE A 223 -3.45 10.73 -30.26
N ASP A 224 -3.41 9.91 -31.31
CA ASP A 224 -4.15 10.20 -32.54
C ASP A 224 -5.66 10.27 -32.28
N LYS A 225 -6.33 11.25 -32.88
CA LYS A 225 -7.75 11.55 -32.65
C LYS A 225 -8.66 10.37 -33.03
N ASP A 226 -8.49 9.85 -34.23
CA ASP A 226 -9.32 8.74 -34.74
C ASP A 226 -9.10 7.49 -33.87
N SER A 227 -7.85 7.24 -33.46
CA SER A 227 -7.47 6.16 -32.56
C SER A 227 -8.06 6.34 -31.15
N ALA A 228 -8.07 7.56 -30.61
CA ALA A 228 -8.67 7.88 -29.31
C ALA A 228 -10.18 7.65 -29.31
N ILE A 229 -10.88 8.07 -30.37
CA ILE A 229 -12.32 7.84 -30.55
C ILE A 229 -12.59 6.34 -30.69
N ALA A 230 -11.79 5.62 -31.48
CA ALA A 230 -11.93 4.17 -31.64
C ALA A 230 -11.74 3.42 -30.31
N ALA A 231 -10.72 3.79 -29.53
CA ALA A 231 -10.46 3.22 -28.21
C ALA A 231 -11.61 3.49 -27.22
N ALA A 232 -12.19 4.68 -27.25
CA ALA A 232 -13.34 5.02 -26.42
C ALA A 232 -14.60 4.22 -26.82
N ILE A 233 -14.86 4.06 -28.12
CA ILE A 233 -15.96 3.21 -28.60
C ILE A 233 -15.75 1.75 -28.16
N ALA A 234 -14.51 1.24 -28.25
CA ALA A 234 -14.16 -0.09 -27.76
C ALA A 234 -14.37 -0.23 -26.24
N GLY A 235 -14.21 0.86 -25.48
CA GLY A 235 -14.51 0.95 -24.05
C GLY A 235 -16.00 1.02 -23.72
N GLY A 236 -16.87 1.23 -24.72
CA GLY A 236 -18.32 1.28 -24.57
C GLY A 236 -18.96 2.65 -24.78
N ALA A 237 -18.18 3.68 -25.16
CA ALA A 237 -18.74 5.02 -25.41
C ALA A 237 -19.71 5.02 -26.60
N ASN A 238 -20.80 5.78 -26.47
CA ASN A 238 -21.73 6.00 -27.58
C ASN A 238 -21.10 6.85 -28.69
N LYS A 239 -21.00 6.28 -29.89
CA LYS A 239 -20.47 6.95 -31.09
C LYS A 239 -21.16 8.29 -31.41
N GLU A 240 -22.46 8.41 -31.19
CA GLU A 240 -23.22 9.64 -31.46
C GLU A 240 -22.81 10.79 -30.51
N MET A 241 -22.40 10.45 -29.29
CA MET A 241 -21.92 11.42 -28.30
C MET A 241 -20.54 11.97 -28.66
N LEU A 242 -19.69 11.11 -29.24
CA LEU A 242 -18.32 11.44 -29.65
C LEU A 242 -18.27 12.20 -30.99
N ALA A 243 -19.31 12.13 -31.83
CA ALA A 243 -19.34 12.77 -33.16
C ALA A 243 -19.13 14.30 -33.13
N LYS A 244 -19.36 14.96 -31.99
CA LYS A 244 -19.08 16.40 -31.80
C LYS A 244 -17.59 16.71 -31.73
N LEU A 245 -16.74 15.71 -31.53
CA LEU A 245 -15.30 15.87 -31.54
C LEU A 245 -14.76 15.85 -32.96
N ASP A 246 -15.50 15.35 -33.95
CA ASP A 246 -15.06 15.22 -35.36
C ASP A 246 -15.13 16.53 -36.17
N ASP A 247 -15.85 17.54 -35.69
CA ASP A 247 -15.94 18.90 -36.27
C ASP A 247 -14.79 19.82 -35.83
#